data_AF-A0A0Q4EZJ2-F1
#
_entry.id   AF-A0A0Q4EZJ2-F1
#
_cell.length_a   1.000
_cell.length_b   1.000
_cell.length_c   1.000
_cell.angle_alpha   90.00
_cell.angle_beta   90.00
_cell.angle_gamma   90.00
#
_symmetry.space_group_name_H-M   'P 1'
#
loop_
_entity.id
_entity.type
_entity.pdbx_description
1 polymer ?
#
loop_
_entity_poly.entity_id
_entity_poly.type
_entity_poly.pdbx_seq_one_letter_code
_entity_poly.pdbx_strand_id
1 'polypeptide(L)'
;MVSCTNYYTVLLTEDTNLYAASNNENIVTTIPKDTQVYISNKENKKKYKKIKWGNYYGLAYNPSYTSYNTYTPAKSHTTSTPSYNYTPSTSSGGTVHVKGYTRKNGTYVSPHTRSAPRRR
;
A
#
# COMPACT_ATOMS: atom_id res chain seq x y z
N MET A 1 0.92 20.23 -3.90
CA MET A 1 0.65 18.83 -3.50
C MET A 1 1.92 18.01 -3.71
N VAL A 2 2.51 17.46 -2.65
CA VAL A 2 3.61 16.49 -2.78
C VAL A 2 2.99 15.11 -2.97
N SER A 3 3.21 14.49 -4.13
CA SER A 3 2.71 13.14 -4.41
C SER A 3 3.76 12.11 -3.95
N CYS A 4 3.48 11.41 -2.85
CA CYS A 4 4.32 10.30 -2.39
C CYS A 4 4.01 9.05 -3.24
N THR A 5 5.04 8.44 -3.84
CA THR A 5 4.93 7.12 -4.49
C THR A 5 5.72 6.11 -3.67
N ASN A 6 5.05 5.09 -3.14
CA ASN A 6 5.70 4.00 -2.41
C ASN A 6 6.34 3.00 -3.38
N TYR A 7 7.57 2.58 -3.07
CA TYR A 7 8.34 1.59 -3.84
C TYR A 7 8.65 0.37 -2.96
N TYR A 8 8.73 -0.80 -3.58
CA TYR A 8 9.12 -2.06 -2.92
C TYR A 8 10.21 -2.77 -3.72
N THR A 9 11.04 -3.52 -3.02
CA THR A 9 12.06 -4.39 -3.63
C THR A 9 11.40 -5.66 -4.15
N VAL A 10 11.60 -5.95 -5.43
CA VAL A 10 11.09 -7.15 -6.09
C VAL A 10 12.18 -7.76 -6.96
N LEU A 11 12.06 -9.04 -7.27
CA LEU A 11 12.93 -9.75 -8.19
C LEU A 11 12.19 -9.93 -9.52
N LEU A 12 12.75 -9.44 -10.63
CA LEU A 12 12.17 -9.63 -11.96
C LEU A 12 12.28 -11.10 -12.39
N THR A 13 11.21 -11.67 -12.94
CA THR A 13 11.22 -13.06 -13.43
C THR A 13 11.52 -13.16 -14.93
N GLU A 14 11.50 -12.04 -15.64
CA GLU A 14 11.70 -11.94 -17.08
C GLU A 14 12.46 -10.66 -17.44
N ASP A 15 13.05 -10.64 -18.63
CA ASP A 15 13.71 -9.45 -19.16
C ASP A 15 12.67 -8.36 -19.38
N THR A 16 12.88 -7.21 -18.74
CA THR A 16 11.89 -6.14 -18.70
C THR A 16 12.43 -4.87 -19.35
N ASN A 17 11.73 -4.40 -20.39
CA ASN A 17 12.03 -3.12 -21.03
C ASN A 17 11.54 -1.95 -20.17
N LEU A 18 12.44 -1.01 -19.94
CA LEU A 18 12.17 0.24 -19.24
C LEU A 18 11.94 1.36 -20.25
N TYR A 19 10.80 2.03 -20.18
CA TYR A 19 10.40 3.11 -21.07
C TYR A 19 10.48 4.47 -20.38
N ALA A 20 10.86 5.52 -21.11
CA ALA A 20 10.87 6.89 -20.59
C ALA A 20 9.44 7.44 -20.38
N ALA A 21 8.49 6.97 -21.20
CA ALA A 21 7.11 7.43 -21.22
C ALA A 21 6.10 6.29 -21.41
N SER A 22 4.82 6.59 -21.16
CA SER A 22 3.70 5.65 -21.20
C SER A 22 3.17 5.41 -22.63
N ASN A 23 4.09 5.24 -23.58
CA ASN A 23 3.84 5.08 -25.01
C ASN A 23 4.57 3.90 -25.67
N ASN A 24 5.32 3.07 -24.91
CA ASN A 24 6.06 1.89 -25.43
C ASN A 24 7.11 2.15 -26.52
N GLU A 25 7.39 3.38 -26.92
CA GLU A 25 8.29 3.68 -28.04
C GLU A 25 9.72 4.00 -27.60
N ASN A 26 9.89 4.69 -26.47
CA ASN A 26 11.20 5.17 -26.01
C ASN A 26 11.78 4.26 -24.93
N ILE A 27 12.44 3.16 -25.34
CA ILE A 27 13.15 2.25 -24.44
C ILE A 27 14.43 2.93 -23.94
N VAL A 28 14.55 3.05 -22.62
CA VAL A 28 15.73 3.57 -21.91
C VAL A 28 16.77 2.46 -21.75
N THR A 29 16.34 1.28 -21.30
CA THR A 29 17.20 0.11 -21.09
C THR A 29 16.35 -1.15 -20.97
N THR A 30 16.97 -2.31 -21.18
CA THR A 30 16.40 -3.61 -20.82
C THR A 30 17.06 -4.10 -19.53
N ILE A 31 16.25 -4.43 -18.53
CA ILE A 31 16.72 -4.98 -17.26
C ILE A 31 16.65 -6.50 -17.37
N PRO A 32 17.74 -7.24 -17.16
CA PRO A 32 17.71 -8.68 -17.27
C PRO A 32 16.86 -9.31 -16.17
N LYS A 33 16.34 -10.51 -16.43
CA LYS A 33 15.69 -11.35 -15.41
C LYS A 33 16.60 -11.59 -14.21
N ASP A 34 16.00 -12.03 -13.11
CA ASP A 34 16.68 -12.31 -11.84
C ASP A 34 17.41 -11.09 -11.25
N THR A 35 16.98 -9.88 -11.66
CA THR A 35 17.52 -8.62 -11.17
C THR A 35 16.59 -8.02 -10.11
N GLN A 36 17.18 -7.60 -8.99
CA GLN A 36 16.46 -6.90 -7.93
C GLN A 36 16.23 -5.43 -8.31
N VAL A 37 14.97 -5.00 -8.31
CA VAL A 37 14.57 -3.63 -8.67
C VAL A 37 13.59 -3.05 -7.67
N TYR A 38 13.45 -1.72 -7.67
CA TYR A 38 12.42 -1.02 -6.91
C TYR A 38 11.21 -0.74 -7.79
N ILE A 39 10.06 -1.33 -7.47
CA ILE A 39 8.82 -1.14 -8.23
C ILE A 39 7.78 -0.36 -7.44
N SER A 40 7.06 0.55 -8.11
CA SER A 40 5.97 1.29 -7.49
C SER A 40 4.74 0.40 -7.26
N ASN A 41 4.07 0.59 -6.12
CA ASN A 41 2.79 -0.09 -5.85
C ASN A 41 1.73 0.21 -6.91
N LYS A 42 1.60 1.50 -7.23
CA LYS A 42 0.50 2.02 -8.04
C LYS A 42 0.77 1.79 -9.52
N GLU A 43 -0.21 1.17 -10.17
CA GLU A 43 -0.28 1.11 -11.62
C GLU A 43 -0.83 2.42 -12.20
N ASN A 44 -0.24 2.85 -13.31
CA ASN A 44 -0.76 3.97 -14.08
C ASN A 44 -1.86 3.49 -15.03
N LYS A 45 -2.56 4.44 -15.67
CA LYS A 45 -3.74 4.21 -16.54
C LYS A 45 -3.57 3.17 -17.66
N LYS A 46 -2.34 2.77 -17.99
CA LYS A 46 -2.02 1.82 -19.08
C LYS A 46 -1.19 0.62 -18.60
N LYS A 47 -1.42 0.12 -17.37
CA LYS A 47 -0.68 -1.03 -16.78
C LYS A 47 0.84 -0.83 -16.65
N TYR A 48 1.30 0.42 -16.64
CA TYR A 48 2.70 0.71 -16.38
C TYR A 48 2.97 0.87 -14.89
N LYS A 49 4.05 0.27 -14.43
CA LYS A 49 4.62 0.49 -13.10
C LYS A 49 5.92 1.26 -13.24
N LYS A 50 6.20 2.15 -12.29
CA LYS A 50 7.49 2.85 -12.23
C LYS A 50 8.52 1.89 -11.65
N ILE A 51 9.64 1.74 -12.34
CA ILE A 51 10.77 0.93 -11.90
C ILE A 51 11.99 1.83 -11.70
N LYS A 52 12.74 1.57 -10.63
CA LYS A 52 14.09 2.12 -10.42
C LYS A 52 15.09 0.98 -10.30
N TRP A 53 16.19 1.10 -11.03
CA TRP A 53 17.28 0.13 -11.02
C TRP A 53 18.60 0.84 -11.28
N GLY A 54 19.48 0.89 -10.27
CA GLY A 54 20.71 1.68 -10.33
C GLY A 54 20.41 3.14 -10.70
N ASN A 55 21.04 3.62 -11.78
CA ASN A 55 20.85 4.95 -12.35
C ASN A 55 19.66 5.05 -13.32
N TYR A 56 19.01 3.93 -13.63
CA TYR A 56 17.89 3.88 -14.54
C TYR A 56 16.56 4.06 -13.80
N TYR A 57 15.71 4.90 -14.38
CA TYR A 57 14.36 5.16 -13.89
C TYR A 57 13.40 5.27 -15.07
N GLY A 58 12.24 4.64 -14.96
CA GLY A 58 11.24 4.70 -16.02
C GLY A 58 10.01 3.88 -15.71
N LEU A 59 9.29 3.55 -16.77
CA LEU A 59 8.04 2.81 -16.74
C LEU A 59 8.26 1.43 -17.35
N ALA A 60 7.82 0.37 -16.69
CA ALA A 60 7.74 -0.95 -17.28
C ALA A 60 6.28 -1.31 -17.55
N TYR A 61 6.02 -1.84 -18.74
CA TYR A 61 4.69 -2.29 -19.13
C TYR A 61 4.46 -3.70 -18.61
N ASN A 62 3.46 -3.86 -17.72
CA ASN A 62 3.07 -5.15 -17.14
C ASN A 62 4.26 -6.07 -16.75
N PRO A 63 5.22 -5.59 -15.93
CA PRO A 63 6.40 -6.38 -15.60
C PRO A 63 6.01 -7.59 -14.74
N SER A 64 6.57 -8.77 -15.04
CA SER A 64 6.49 -9.93 -14.15
C SER A 64 7.61 -9.93 -13.11
N TYR A 65 7.23 -10.09 -11.84
CA TYR A 65 8.16 -10.07 -10.72
C TYR A 65 7.63 -10.89 -9.54
N THR A 66 8.54 -11.40 -8.72
CA THR A 66 8.22 -11.97 -7.41
C THR A 66 8.49 -10.94 -6.33
N SER A 67 7.58 -10.83 -5.37
CA SER A 67 7.86 -10.11 -4.13
C SER A 67 8.60 -11.03 -3.18
N TYR A 68 9.60 -10.51 -2.48
CA TYR A 68 10.16 -11.16 -1.30
C TYR A 68 9.13 -11.06 -0.17
N ASN A 69 8.10 -11.89 -0.24
CA ASN A 69 7.22 -12.13 0.89
C ASN A 69 7.29 -13.62 1.23
N THR A 70 8.48 -14.08 1.63
CA THR A 70 8.62 -15.29 2.44
C THR A 70 8.11 -15.00 3.85
N TYR A 71 6.81 -14.74 3.97
CA TYR A 71 6.08 -15.12 5.15
C TYR A 71 5.46 -16.46 4.81
N THR A 72 6.04 -17.54 5.35
CA THR A 72 5.36 -18.83 5.46
C THR A 72 3.96 -18.58 6.05
N PRO A 73 2.86 -18.81 5.32
CA PRO A 73 1.55 -18.88 5.95
C PRO A 73 1.51 -20.20 6.73
N ALA A 74 1.92 -20.16 8.00
CA ALA A 74 1.59 -21.23 8.91
C ALA A 74 0.07 -21.19 9.11
N LYS A 75 -0.59 -22.27 8.68
CA LYS A 75 -2.03 -22.58 8.75
C LYS A 75 -2.96 -21.80 7.82
N SER A 76 -3.33 -22.50 6.75
CA SER A 76 -4.60 -22.35 6.05
C SER A 76 -5.76 -22.47 7.04
N HIS A 77 -6.35 -21.34 7.43
CA HIS A 77 -7.74 -21.32 7.86
C HIS A 77 -8.56 -20.87 6.65
N THR A 78 -9.39 -21.77 6.13
CA THR A 78 -10.46 -21.44 5.18
C THR A 78 -11.38 -20.40 5.82
N THR A 79 -11.21 -19.13 5.47
CA THR A 79 -12.16 -18.07 5.82
C THR A 79 -12.84 -17.59 4.54
N SER A 80 -14.11 -17.98 4.42
CA SER A 80 -15.05 -17.51 3.42
C SER A 80 -14.99 -15.99 3.28
N THR A 81 -14.92 -15.53 2.03
CA THR A 81 -14.89 -14.13 1.61
C THR A 81 -16.12 -13.34 2.08
N PRO A 82 -15.97 -12.25 2.84
CA PRO A 82 -16.99 -11.21 2.85
C PRO A 82 -16.67 -10.18 1.77
N SER A 83 -17.58 -10.04 0.82
CA SER A 83 -17.65 -8.94 -0.14
C SER A 83 -17.62 -7.60 0.61
N TYR A 84 -16.59 -6.78 0.37
CA TYR A 84 -16.52 -5.44 0.94
C TYR A 84 -17.18 -4.45 -0.02
N ASN A 85 -18.35 -3.95 0.36
CA ASN A 85 -18.92 -2.75 -0.23
C ASN A 85 -18.13 -1.54 0.28
N TYR A 86 -17.34 -0.92 -0.59
CA TYR A 86 -16.61 0.31 -0.29
C TYR A 86 -17.57 1.50 -0.30
N THR A 87 -17.98 1.96 0.88
CA THR A 87 -18.64 3.25 1.09
C THR A 87 -17.60 4.31 1.49
N PRO A 88 -17.56 5.48 0.82
CA PRO A 88 -16.59 6.52 1.13
C PRO A 88 -16.91 7.15 2.49
N SER A 89 -15.94 7.16 3.41
CA SER A 89 -16.10 7.76 4.74
C SER A 89 -16.17 9.28 4.62
N THR A 90 -17.36 9.83 4.83
CA THR A 90 -17.54 11.26 5.09
C THR A 90 -17.02 11.57 6.50
N SER A 91 -16.17 12.58 6.59
CA SER A 91 -15.66 13.13 7.86
C SER A 91 -16.83 13.56 8.75
N SER A 92 -17.16 12.75 9.75
CA SER A 92 -18.00 13.16 10.87
C SER A 92 -17.46 12.52 12.15
N GLY A 93 -17.36 13.33 13.20
CA GLY A 93 -16.75 12.94 14.47
C GLY A 93 -17.36 11.64 14.99
N GLY A 94 -16.50 10.63 15.18
CA GLY A 94 -16.91 9.31 15.67
C GLY A 94 -17.26 9.32 17.15
N THR A 95 -17.44 8.13 17.69
CA THR A 95 -17.81 7.90 19.09
C THR A 95 -16.64 7.25 19.82
N VAL A 96 -16.35 7.70 21.04
CA VAL A 96 -15.24 7.21 21.88
C VAL A 96 -15.81 6.49 23.10
N HIS A 97 -15.39 5.25 23.30
CA HIS A 97 -15.72 4.46 24.48
C HIS A 97 -14.68 4.69 25.59
N VAL A 98 -15.14 5.16 26.74
CA VAL A 98 -14.30 5.43 27.92
C VAL A 98 -14.56 4.36 28.98
N LYS A 99 -13.49 3.73 29.45
CA LYS A 99 -13.53 2.77 30.56
C LYS A 99 -13.78 3.48 31.87
N GLY A 100 -14.39 2.76 32.83
CA GLY A 100 -14.56 3.28 34.18
C GLY A 100 -13.21 3.45 34.89
N TYR A 101 -13.10 4.45 35.75
CA TYR A 101 -11.89 4.72 36.52
C TYR A 101 -12.19 5.46 37.82
N THR A 102 -11.28 5.36 38.79
CA THR A 102 -11.37 6.09 40.05
C THR A 102 -10.55 7.37 39.98
N ARG A 103 -11.15 8.51 40.33
CA ARG A 103 -10.44 9.80 40.40
C ARG A 103 -9.56 9.87 41.64
N LYS A 104 -8.56 10.77 41.65
CA LYS A 104 -7.64 10.98 42.79
C LYS A 104 -8.32 11.33 44.12
N ASN A 105 -9.56 11.82 44.08
CA ASN A 105 -10.38 12.13 45.25
C ASN A 105 -11.28 10.96 45.71
N GLY A 106 -11.07 9.75 45.16
CA GLY A 106 -11.84 8.54 45.51
C GLY A 106 -13.16 8.35 44.77
N THR A 107 -13.63 9.32 43.97
CA THR A 107 -14.89 9.19 43.24
C THR A 107 -14.74 8.22 42.05
N TYR A 108 -15.55 7.16 42.01
CA TYR A 108 -15.62 6.25 40.87
C TYR A 108 -16.40 6.89 39.70
N VAL A 109 -15.88 6.70 38.49
CA VAL A 109 -16.49 7.13 37.23
C VAL A 109 -16.87 5.90 36.45
N SER A 110 -18.17 5.74 36.19
CA SER A 110 -18.67 4.62 35.37
C SER A 110 -18.21 4.74 33.91
N PRO A 111 -17.97 3.59 33.23
CA PRO A 111 -17.69 3.59 31.80
C PRO A 111 -18.84 4.24 31.05
N HIS A 112 -18.53 5.02 30.03
CA HIS A 112 -19.52 5.68 29.20
C HIS A 112 -18.95 5.99 27.82
N THR A 113 -19.84 6.35 26.93
CA THR A 113 -19.56 6.68 25.54
C THR A 113 -19.67 8.19 25.34
N ARG A 114 -18.73 8.80 24.63
CA ARG A 114 -18.71 10.24 24.33
C ARG A 114 -18.44 10.53 22.86
N SER A 115 -18.72 11.73 22.37
CA SER A 115 -18.37 12.15 21.01
C SER A 115 -16.88 12.40 20.85
N ALA A 116 -16.32 12.07 19.68
CA ALA A 116 -14.94 12.31 19.35
C ALA A 116 -14.67 13.81 19.15
N PRO A 117 -13.49 14.30 19.58
CA PRO A 117 -13.11 15.69 19.37
C PRO A 117 -13.01 16.02 17.87
N ARG A 118 -13.51 17.21 17.49
CA ARG A 118 -13.39 17.72 16.13
C ARG A 118 -12.04 18.41 15.94
N ARG A 119 -11.37 18.16 14.81
CA ARG A 119 -10.21 18.95 14.39
C ARG A 119 -10.68 20.35 13.98
N ARG A 120 -9.95 21.38 14.41
CA ARG A 120 -10.17 22.78 14.06
C ARG A 120 -9.24 23.19 12.93
#